data_AF-A0A1I3IRM4-F1
#
_entry.id   AF-A0A1I3IRM4-F1
#
_cell.length_a   1.000
_cell.length_b   1.000
_cell.length_c   1.000
_cell.angle_alpha   90.00
_cell.angle_beta   90.00
_cell.angle_gamma   90.00
#
_symmetry.space_group_name_H-M   'P 1'
#
loop_
_entity.id
_entity.type
_entity.pdbx_description
1 polymer ?
#
loop_
_entity_poly.entity_id
_entity_poly.type
_entity_poly.pdbx_seq_one_letter_code
_entity_poly.pdbx_strand_id
1 'polypeptide(L)'
;MKTGIIIIFHNNEKHIDTDIFVKQLRQSNNIQFCLVNNASKDNTMHALQEIKDAGLPNVSVVDIRKFKSDVSAVRAGARFMFSQFNLKHLGYISTNLLNIKYQGLNGLVRAISENHEVIVDYNVENLKERGIKLTLFQSLFSVVEYLKKLNVKNKFVNRQYLSKL
;
A
#
# COMPACT_ATOMS: atom_id res chain seq x y z
N MET A 1 2.86 17.04 3.99
CA MET A 1 3.83 15.93 4.04
C MET A 1 3.52 14.97 2.89
N LYS A 2 4.52 14.46 2.17
CA LYS A 2 4.29 13.44 1.13
C LYS A 2 4.22 12.06 1.82
N THR A 3 3.15 11.31 1.56
CA THR A 3 2.94 9.98 2.15
C THR A 3 3.36 8.90 1.17
N GLY A 4 4.07 7.88 1.68
CA GLY A 4 4.36 6.68 0.90
C GLY A 4 3.41 5.55 1.27
N ILE A 5 2.92 4.80 0.27
CA ILE A 5 2.11 3.60 0.46
C ILE A 5 2.81 2.44 -0.23
N ILE A 6 3.07 1.39 0.53
CA ILE A 6 3.69 0.15 0.06
C ILE A 6 2.57 -0.88 -0.12
N ILE A 7 2.45 -1.47 -1.30
CA ILE A 7 1.47 -2.52 -1.58
C ILE A 7 2.23 -3.79 -1.94
N ILE A 8 2.08 -4.84 -1.16
CA ILE A 8 2.77 -6.12 -1.36
C ILE A 8 1.88 -7.06 -2.15
N PHE A 9 2.43 -7.65 -3.20
CA PHE A 9 1.78 -8.61 -4.07
C PHE A 9 2.47 -9.98 -4.02
N HIS A 10 1.68 -11.04 -4.03
CA HIS A 10 2.12 -12.42 -4.24
C HIS A 10 1.01 -13.21 -4.93
N ASN A 11 1.21 -13.57 -6.19
CA ASN A 11 0.25 -14.31 -7.01
C ASN A 11 -1.14 -13.64 -7.11
N ASN A 12 -1.17 -12.36 -7.48
CA ASN A 12 -2.37 -11.54 -7.58
C ASN A 12 -2.73 -11.14 -9.03
N GLU A 13 -2.18 -11.79 -10.06
CA GLU A 13 -2.39 -11.43 -11.47
C GLU A 13 -3.88 -11.20 -11.79
N LYS A 14 -4.73 -12.16 -11.43
CA LYS A 14 -6.18 -12.14 -11.71
C LYS A 14 -6.95 -11.03 -10.98
N HIS A 15 -6.28 -10.31 -10.09
CA HIS A 15 -6.86 -9.24 -9.28
C HIS A 15 -6.35 -7.86 -9.71
N ILE A 16 -5.41 -7.81 -10.64
CA ILE A 16 -4.82 -6.59 -11.17
C ILE A 16 -5.45 -6.33 -12.53
N ASP A 17 -6.39 -5.40 -12.57
CA ASP A 17 -6.83 -4.75 -13.80
C ASP A 17 -5.91 -3.53 -14.00
N THR A 18 -4.93 -3.65 -14.89
CA THR A 18 -3.84 -2.66 -15.04
C THR A 18 -4.38 -1.29 -15.45
N ASP A 19 -5.35 -1.23 -16.36
CA ASP A 19 -5.98 0.01 -16.81
C ASP A 19 -6.70 0.74 -15.66
N ILE A 20 -7.53 0.03 -14.90
CA ILE A 20 -8.24 0.62 -13.76
C ILE A 20 -7.24 1.03 -12.68
N PHE A 21 -6.24 0.21 -12.42
CA PHE A 21 -5.25 0.48 -11.38
C PHE A 21 -4.41 1.71 -11.71
N VAL A 22 -3.93 1.85 -12.95
CA VAL A 22 -3.23 3.04 -13.46
C VAL A 22 -4.11 4.28 -13.31
N LYS A 23 -5.40 4.20 -13.69
CA LYS A 23 -6.34 5.32 -13.56
C LYS A 23 -6.50 5.77 -12.11
N GLN A 24 -6.60 4.83 -11.17
CA GLN A 24 -6.72 5.15 -9.74
C GLN A 24 -5.42 5.79 -9.20
N LEU A 25 -4.25 5.21 -9.51
CA LEU A 25 -2.96 5.72 -9.05
C LEU A 25 -2.68 7.16 -9.57
N ARG A 26 -3.12 7.46 -10.79
CA ARG A 26 -3.02 8.80 -11.40
C ARG A 26 -3.86 9.87 -10.67
N GLN A 27 -4.92 9.47 -9.98
CA GLN A 27 -5.76 10.40 -9.21
C GLN A 27 -5.15 10.75 -7.84
N SER A 28 -4.13 10.00 -7.41
CA SER A 28 -3.52 10.09 -6.08
C SER A 28 -2.12 10.74 -6.11
N ASN A 29 -1.99 11.91 -6.73
CA ASN A 29 -0.70 12.58 -6.97
C ASN A 29 0.08 12.95 -5.68
N ASN A 30 -0.61 13.09 -4.56
CA ASN A 30 0.00 13.42 -3.27
C ASN A 30 0.62 12.21 -2.55
N ILE A 31 0.45 11.01 -3.11
CA ILE A 31 0.90 9.74 -2.54
C ILE A 31 1.92 9.10 -3.46
N GLN A 32 3.06 8.71 -2.89
CA GLN A 32 4.04 7.87 -3.58
C GLN A 32 3.72 6.40 -3.33
N PHE A 33 3.52 5.61 -4.39
CA PHE A 33 3.24 4.19 -4.31
C PHE A 33 4.49 3.35 -4.61
N CYS A 34 4.70 2.33 -3.79
CA CYS A 34 5.70 1.29 -3.99
C CYS A 34 4.99 -0.06 -4.12
N LEU A 35 4.91 -0.58 -5.33
CA LEU A 35 4.35 -1.89 -5.63
C LEU A 35 5.46 -2.94 -5.47
N VAL A 36 5.32 -3.82 -4.49
CA VAL A 36 6.35 -4.81 -4.15
C VAL A 36 5.89 -6.18 -4.62
N ASN A 37 6.57 -6.75 -5.62
CA ASN A 37 6.42 -8.16 -5.96
C ASN A 37 7.21 -9.01 -4.97
N ASN A 38 6.53 -9.91 -4.26
CA ASN A 38 7.14 -10.82 -3.30
C ASN A 38 7.27 -12.23 -3.88
N ALA A 39 8.10 -12.40 -4.90
CA ALA A 39 8.36 -13.68 -5.57
C ALA A 39 7.10 -14.38 -6.08
N SER A 40 6.23 -13.65 -6.78
CA SER A 40 5.09 -14.25 -7.48
C SER A 40 5.55 -15.24 -8.54
N LYS A 41 4.74 -16.29 -8.76
CA LYS A 41 4.96 -17.35 -9.75
C LYS A 41 4.01 -17.25 -10.95
N ASP A 42 3.02 -16.36 -10.88
CA ASP A 42 2.11 -16.00 -11.97
C ASP A 42 2.58 -14.70 -12.66
N ASN A 43 1.76 -14.10 -13.53
CA ASN A 43 2.13 -12.87 -14.23
C ASN A 43 1.96 -11.59 -13.39
N THR A 44 1.89 -11.67 -12.05
CA THR A 44 1.80 -10.49 -11.19
C THR A 44 2.92 -9.49 -11.48
N MET A 45 4.17 -9.94 -11.59
CA MET A 45 5.30 -9.03 -11.86
C MET A 45 5.17 -8.34 -13.22
N HIS A 46 4.66 -9.05 -14.24
CA HIS A 46 4.39 -8.48 -15.55
C HIS A 46 3.35 -7.36 -15.46
N ALA A 47 2.22 -7.64 -14.80
CA ALA A 47 1.16 -6.64 -14.59
C ALA A 47 1.66 -5.41 -13.82
N LEU A 48 2.49 -5.58 -12.78
CA LEU A 48 3.10 -4.47 -12.05
C LEU A 48 4.06 -3.65 -12.93
N GLN A 49 4.78 -4.31 -13.83
CA GLN A 49 5.68 -3.64 -14.77
C GLN A 49 4.89 -2.83 -15.81
N GLU A 50 3.79 -3.36 -16.35
CA GLU A 50 2.87 -2.59 -17.21
C GLU A 50 2.36 -1.31 -16.52
N ILE A 51 1.96 -1.41 -15.24
CA ILE A 51 1.51 -0.26 -14.45
C ILE A 51 2.63 0.81 -14.32
N LYS A 52 3.88 0.38 -14.14
CA LYS A 52 5.04 1.28 -14.07
C LYS A 52 5.31 1.94 -15.43
N ASP A 53 5.21 1.16 -16.51
CA ASP A 53 5.48 1.62 -17.87
C ASP A 53 4.41 2.58 -18.41
N ALA A 54 3.26 2.67 -17.73
CA ALA A 54 2.28 3.75 -17.94
C ALA A 54 2.79 5.15 -17.56
N GLY A 55 4.03 5.29 -17.06
CA GLY A 55 4.74 6.57 -16.91
C GLY A 55 4.28 7.41 -15.72
N LEU A 56 3.70 6.79 -14.68
CA LEU A 56 3.24 7.49 -13.49
C LEU A 56 4.41 7.89 -12.58
N PRO A 57 4.66 9.20 -12.33
CA PRO A 57 5.83 9.65 -11.56
C PRO A 57 5.74 9.28 -10.07
N ASN A 58 4.53 8.99 -9.58
CA ASN A 58 4.26 8.62 -8.20
C ASN A 58 4.24 7.10 -7.97
N VAL A 59 4.67 6.28 -8.94
CA VAL A 59 4.66 4.82 -8.83
C VAL A 59 6.07 4.25 -9.00
N SER A 60 6.40 3.25 -8.18
CA SER A 60 7.64 2.49 -8.28
C SER A 60 7.36 1.02 -8.05
N VAL A 61 8.19 0.16 -8.65
CA VAL A 61 8.10 -1.29 -8.50
C VAL A 61 9.38 -1.82 -7.88
N VAL A 62 9.25 -2.68 -6.87
CA VAL A 62 10.34 -3.41 -6.24
C VAL A 62 10.09 -4.90 -6.42
N ASP A 63 11.07 -5.60 -6.98
CA ASP A 63 10.99 -7.05 -7.18
C ASP A 63 11.86 -7.80 -6.16
N ILE A 64 11.22 -8.67 -5.38
CA ILE A 64 11.88 -9.58 -4.45
C ILE A 64 11.87 -10.98 -5.08
N ARG A 65 13.05 -11.45 -5.51
CA ARG A 65 13.18 -12.73 -6.24
C ARG A 65 12.99 -13.99 -5.39
N LYS A 66 13.15 -13.90 -4.07
CA LYS A 66 12.99 -15.02 -3.14
C LYS A 66 11.88 -14.70 -2.15
N PHE A 67 10.87 -15.55 -2.04
CA PHE A 67 9.71 -15.31 -1.17
C PHE A 67 10.14 -14.94 0.25
N LYS A 68 9.51 -13.90 0.81
CA LYS A 68 9.72 -13.40 2.17
C LYS A 68 8.41 -13.27 2.91
N SER A 69 8.49 -13.14 4.24
CA SER A 69 7.33 -12.70 5.03
C SER A 69 6.88 -11.29 4.62
N ASP A 70 5.59 -10.99 4.79
CA ASP A 70 5.03 -9.67 4.49
C ASP A 70 5.83 -8.56 5.19
N VAL A 71 6.17 -8.73 6.48
CA VAL A 71 7.00 -7.76 7.22
C VAL A 71 8.35 -7.51 6.54
N SER A 72 8.99 -8.55 6.02
CA SER A 72 10.28 -8.41 5.33
C SER A 72 10.12 -7.73 3.97
N ALA A 73 9.02 -8.02 3.25
CA ALA A 73 8.68 -7.35 2.01
C ALA A 73 8.33 -5.87 2.23
N VAL A 74 7.59 -5.53 3.31
CA VAL A 74 7.32 -4.13 3.71
C VAL A 74 8.64 -3.43 3.96
N ARG A 75 9.56 -4.03 4.72
CA ARG A 75 10.88 -3.44 5.01
C ARG A 75 11.70 -3.18 3.74
N ALA A 76 11.59 -4.04 2.72
CA ALA A 76 12.24 -3.83 1.44
C ALA A 76 11.67 -2.61 0.70
N GLY A 77 10.34 -2.51 0.59
CA GLY A 77 9.68 -1.33 0.02
C GLY A 77 9.99 -0.06 0.80
N ALA A 78 10.02 -0.14 2.14
CA ALA A 78 10.31 1.00 3.00
C ALA A 78 11.74 1.53 2.84
N ARG A 79 12.73 0.63 2.75
CA ARG A 79 14.12 1.02 2.45
C ARG A 79 14.24 1.70 1.09
N PHE A 80 13.59 1.13 0.07
CA PHE A 80 13.57 1.72 -1.28
C PHE A 80 12.98 3.14 -1.24
N MET A 81 11.79 3.29 -0.65
CA MET A 81 11.09 4.57 -0.55
C MET A 81 11.87 5.64 0.22
N PHE A 82 12.51 5.23 1.32
CA PHE A 82 13.38 6.11 2.08
C PHE A 82 14.61 6.52 1.26
N SER A 83 15.28 5.58 0.60
CA SER A 83 16.49 5.86 -0.18
C SER A 83 16.23 6.72 -1.42
N GLN A 84 15.12 6.52 -2.13
CA GLN A 84 14.84 7.20 -3.39
C GLN A 84 14.15 8.55 -3.20
N PHE A 85 13.32 8.67 -2.15
CA PHE A 85 12.43 9.83 -1.99
C PHE A 85 12.54 10.50 -0.62
N ASN A 86 13.43 10.03 0.26
CA ASN A 86 13.55 10.49 1.66
C ASN A 86 12.20 10.42 2.42
N LEU A 87 11.34 9.48 2.06
CA LEU A 87 10.02 9.30 2.67
C LEU A 87 10.15 8.52 3.98
N LYS A 88 9.77 9.20 5.07
CA LYS A 88 9.76 8.62 6.43
C LYS A 88 8.36 8.19 6.86
N HIS A 89 7.33 8.75 6.24
CA HIS A 89 5.94 8.46 6.56
C HIS A 89 5.38 7.44 5.58
N LEU A 90 5.36 6.18 6.01
CA LEU A 90 5.12 5.04 5.14
C LEU A 90 4.01 4.15 5.71
N GLY A 91 2.92 4.03 4.96
CA GLY A 91 1.88 3.02 5.18
C GLY A 91 2.14 1.77 4.36
N TYR A 92 1.62 0.62 4.80
CA TYR A 92 1.69 -0.61 4.02
C TYR A 92 0.35 -1.35 3.95
N ILE A 93 0.25 -2.17 2.92
CA ILE A 93 -0.89 -3.02 2.59
C ILE A 93 -0.36 -4.35 2.09
N SER A 94 -0.87 -5.43 2.66
CA SER A 94 -0.69 -6.78 2.10
C SER A 94 -1.96 -7.17 1.35
N THR A 95 -1.84 -7.45 0.04
CA THR A 95 -2.98 -7.89 -0.77
C THR A 95 -3.51 -9.25 -0.33
N ASN A 96 -2.66 -10.09 0.29
CA ASN A 96 -3.03 -11.39 0.85
C ASN A 96 -4.04 -11.27 2.00
N LEU A 97 -4.07 -10.13 2.69
CA LEU A 97 -5.00 -9.85 3.79
C LEU A 97 -6.32 -9.22 3.31
N LEU A 98 -6.46 -8.94 2.02
CA LEU A 98 -7.66 -8.33 1.46
C LEU A 98 -8.63 -9.42 1.01
N ASN A 99 -9.91 -9.27 1.35
CA ASN A 99 -10.95 -10.08 0.73
C ASN A 99 -11.27 -9.50 -0.66
N ILE A 100 -10.56 -9.97 -1.68
CA ILE A 100 -10.59 -9.40 -3.03
C ILE A 100 -11.94 -9.64 -3.76
N LYS A 101 -12.83 -10.49 -3.21
CA LYS A 101 -14.13 -10.81 -3.82
C LYS A 101 -15.12 -9.64 -3.94
N TYR A 102 -14.95 -8.55 -3.19
CA TYR A 102 -15.81 -7.35 -3.29
C TYR A 102 -14.99 -6.07 -3.45
N GLN A 103 -15.11 -5.42 -4.62
CA GLN A 103 -14.47 -4.15 -5.02
C GLN A 103 -12.93 -4.13 -5.15
N GLY A 104 -12.24 -5.21 -4.76
CA GLY A 104 -10.85 -5.51 -5.13
C GLY A 104 -9.80 -4.46 -4.74
N LEU A 105 -8.63 -4.54 -5.39
CA LEU A 105 -7.51 -3.58 -5.22
C LEU A 105 -7.88 -2.15 -5.62
N ASN A 106 -8.83 -2.01 -6.54
CA ASN A 106 -9.32 -0.72 -7.02
C ASN A 106 -10.07 0.05 -5.93
N GLY A 107 -10.96 -0.63 -5.18
CA GLY A 107 -11.66 -0.04 -4.05
C GLY A 107 -10.71 0.43 -2.94
N LEU A 108 -9.60 -0.28 -2.76
CA LEU A 108 -8.57 0.08 -1.80
C LEU A 108 -7.82 1.36 -2.21
N VAL A 109 -7.29 1.43 -3.44
CA VAL A 109 -6.58 2.64 -3.90
C VAL A 109 -7.49 3.85 -3.83
N ARG A 110 -8.75 3.68 -4.24
CA ARG A 110 -9.78 4.72 -4.10
C ARG A 110 -9.96 5.15 -2.65
N ALA A 111 -10.15 4.22 -1.73
CA ALA A 111 -10.34 4.52 -0.31
C ALA A 111 -9.12 5.26 0.29
N ILE A 112 -7.91 4.91 -0.12
CA ILE A 112 -6.68 5.59 0.31
C ILE A 112 -6.66 7.02 -0.23
N SER A 113 -6.97 7.21 -1.51
CA SER A 113 -7.00 8.53 -2.14
C SER A 113 -8.02 9.45 -1.48
N GLU A 114 -9.23 8.94 -1.23
CA GLU A 114 -10.34 9.70 -0.62
C GLU A 114 -10.07 10.06 0.85
N ASN A 115 -9.26 9.28 1.58
CA ASN A 115 -9.02 9.46 3.02
C ASN A 115 -7.57 9.86 3.35
N HIS A 116 -6.81 10.32 2.37
CA HIS A 116 -5.37 10.54 2.52
C HIS A 116 -5.00 11.57 3.59
N GLU A 117 -5.79 12.65 3.72
CA GLU A 117 -5.58 13.69 4.75
C GLU A 117 -5.77 13.11 6.15
N VAL A 118 -6.86 12.36 6.35
CA VAL A 118 -7.15 11.72 7.63
C VAL A 118 -6.04 10.74 8.01
N ILE A 119 -5.58 9.92 7.04
CA ILE A 119 -4.45 8.97 7.22
C ILE A 119 -3.20 9.67 7.74
N VAL A 120 -2.89 10.85 7.19
CA VAL A 120 -1.75 11.65 7.60
C VAL A 120 -1.94 12.20 9.02
N ASP A 121 -3.10 12.80 9.30
CA ASP A 121 -3.35 13.53 10.54
C ASP A 121 -3.32 12.62 11.78
N TYR A 122 -4.04 11.51 11.76
CA TYR A 122 -4.05 10.58 12.90
C TYR A 122 -2.69 9.91 13.12
N ASN A 123 -1.91 9.67 12.07
CA ASN A 123 -0.58 9.12 12.26
C ASN A 123 0.37 10.18 12.85
N VAL A 124 0.23 11.45 12.46
CA VAL A 124 0.92 12.55 13.15
C VAL A 124 0.53 12.62 14.63
N GLU A 125 -0.75 12.45 14.96
CA GLU A 125 -1.23 12.40 16.36
C GLU A 125 -0.65 11.19 17.12
N ASN A 126 -0.72 9.98 16.55
CA ASN A 126 -0.15 8.77 17.16
C ASN A 126 1.36 8.87 17.39
N LEU A 127 2.09 9.52 16.49
CA LEU A 127 3.52 9.73 16.64
C LEU A 127 3.83 10.74 17.76
N LYS A 128 2.99 11.77 17.95
CA LYS A 128 3.12 12.73 19.04
C LYS A 128 2.84 12.09 20.40
N GLU A 129 1.81 11.26 20.50
CA GLU A 129 1.44 10.58 21.76
C GLU A 129 2.54 9.65 22.30
N ARG A 130 3.38 9.10 21.43
CA ARG A 130 4.41 8.12 21.82
C ARG A 130 5.64 8.73 22.49
N GLY A 131 5.84 10.06 22.44
CA GLY A 131 6.94 10.77 23.12
C GLY A 131 8.38 10.36 22.75
N ILE A 132 8.55 9.40 21.82
CA ILE A 132 9.83 8.78 21.46
C ILE A 132 10.01 8.87 19.94
N LYS A 133 11.22 9.23 19.50
CA LYS A 133 11.60 9.23 18.08
C LYS A 133 11.66 7.80 17.54
N LEU A 134 10.66 7.41 16.76
CA LEU A 134 10.60 6.09 16.13
C LEU A 134 11.62 5.97 14.98
N THR A 135 12.19 4.78 14.82
CA THR A 135 12.93 4.42 13.60
C THR A 135 11.98 4.27 12.40
N LEU A 136 12.52 4.30 11.18
CA LEU A 136 11.75 4.12 9.94
C LEU A 136 10.80 2.91 10.01
N PHE A 137 11.30 1.76 10.47
CA PHE A 137 10.50 0.54 10.51
C PHE A 137 9.48 0.53 11.66
N GLN A 138 9.76 1.22 12.76
CA GLN A 138 8.81 1.37 13.88
C GLN A 138 7.69 2.37 13.55
N SER A 139 7.92 3.29 12.61
CA SER A 139 6.92 4.25 12.14
C SER A 139 6.01 3.72 11.02
N LEU A 140 6.23 2.50 10.54
CA LEU A 140 5.36 1.86 9.55
C LEU A 140 4.00 1.54 10.15
N PHE A 141 2.93 1.73 9.37
CA PHE A 141 1.56 1.46 9.82
C PHE A 141 0.74 0.72 8.76
N SER A 142 -0.20 -0.12 9.22
CA SER A 142 -1.15 -0.82 8.36
C SER A 142 -2.25 0.14 7.93
N VAL A 143 -2.37 0.40 6.63
CA VAL A 143 -3.40 1.31 6.09
C VAL A 143 -4.80 0.70 6.24
N VAL A 144 -4.92 -0.62 6.18
CA VAL A 144 -6.21 -1.31 6.33
C VAL A 144 -6.74 -1.20 7.76
N GLU A 145 -5.89 -1.46 8.76
CA GLU A 145 -6.27 -1.32 10.18
C GLU A 145 -6.65 0.11 10.51
N TYR A 146 -5.90 1.05 9.92
CA TYR A 146 -6.13 2.45 10.07
C TYR A 146 -7.51 2.87 9.51
N LEU A 147 -7.83 2.46 8.28
CA LEU A 147 -9.13 2.72 7.66
C LEU A 147 -10.28 2.12 8.48
N LYS A 148 -10.07 0.95 9.12
CA LYS A 148 -11.04 0.32 10.04
C LYS A 148 -11.28 1.17 11.30
N LYS A 149 -10.21 1.66 11.94
CA LYS A 149 -10.30 2.45 13.18
C LYS A 149 -11.02 3.79 12.99
N LEU A 150 -10.84 4.41 11.84
CA LEU A 150 -11.52 5.67 11.51
C LEU A 150 -13.03 5.54 11.32
N ASN A 151 -13.58 4.32 11.37
CA ASN A 151 -14.99 4.06 11.13
C ASN A 151 -15.49 4.73 9.83
N VAL A 152 -14.59 4.90 8.85
CA VAL A 152 -14.90 5.56 7.59
C VAL A 152 -16.10 4.81 7.02
N LYS A 153 -17.18 5.54 6.70
CA LYS A 153 -18.37 5.01 6.05
C LYS A 153 -18.09 4.54 4.61
N ASN A 154 -16.93 3.97 4.35
CA ASN A 154 -16.58 3.36 3.08
C ASN A 154 -17.03 1.89 3.11
N LYS A 155 -17.95 1.54 2.19
CA LYS A 155 -18.49 0.18 2.03
C LYS A 155 -17.40 -0.88 1.82
N PHE A 156 -16.19 -0.48 1.40
CA PHE A 156 -15.01 -1.32 1.26
C PHE A 156 -14.47 -1.83 2.60
N VAL A 157 -14.25 -0.92 3.56
CA VAL A 157 -13.61 -1.21 4.85
C VAL A 157 -14.48 -2.12 5.71
N ASN A 158 -15.79 -1.82 5.75
CA ASN A 158 -16.76 -2.57 6.56
C ASN A 158 -17.01 -4.00 6.06
N ARG A 159 -16.65 -4.32 4.81
CA ARG A 159 -16.81 -5.66 4.24
C ARG A 159 -15.55 -6.52 4.24
N GLN A 160 -14.39 -5.95 4.58
CA GLN A 160 -13.18 -6.71 4.80
C GLN A 160 -13.19 -7.37 6.19
N TYR A 161 -14.09 -8.33 6.36
CA TYR A 161 -13.90 -9.37 7.36
C TYR A 161 -12.66 -10.16 6.97
N LEU A 162 -11.63 -10.09 7.80
CA LEU A 162 -10.54 -11.05 7.79
C LEU A 162 -11.19 -12.43 7.94
N SER A 163 -10.86 -13.38 7.07
CA SER A 163 -10.97 -14.78 7.45
C SER A 163 -10.23 -14.89 8.78
N LYS A 164 -10.94 -15.21 9.86
CA LYS A 164 -10.30 -15.61 11.11
C LYS A 164 -9.28 -16.69 10.74
N LEU A 165 -8.05 -16.49 11.21
CA LEU A 165 -7.05 -17.55 11.32
C LEU A 165 -7.71 -18.81 11.89
#